data_AF-A0A9E4LFM0-F1
#
_entry.id   AF-A0A9E4LFM0-F1
#
_cell.length_a   1.000
_cell.length_b   1.000
_cell.length_c   1.000
_cell.angle_alpha   90.00
_cell.angle_beta   90.00
_cell.angle_gamma   90.00
#
_symmetry.space_group_name_H-M   'P 1'
#
loop_
_entity.id
_entity.type
_entity.pdbx_description
1 polymer ?
#
loop_
_entity_poly.entity_id
_entity_poly.type
_entity_poly.pdbx_seq_one_letter_code
_entity_poly.pdbx_strand_id
1 'polypeptide(L)'
;MAVSLTSFNILIPVEKLEGLWGRERTQVFLREQARRRDLHVSCDGSLYHESVNAIPTRRARLHFWRKQGLQFTEQMPMGPRWKDLCTVSDLMGTSYPCPWLDLDLIRGAAKMKEVDRCTEKTIDLFGQQLRLDGGEFFYRAG
;
A
#
# COMPACT_ATOMS: atom_id res chain seq x y z
N MET A 1 -5.08 -12.27 -2.46
CA MET A 1 -6.53 -12.05 -2.51
C MET A 1 -6.76 -10.62 -3.02
N ALA A 2 -7.99 -10.20 -3.30
CA ALA A 2 -8.29 -8.86 -3.80
C ALA A 2 -9.52 -8.29 -3.09
N VAL A 3 -9.56 -6.98 -2.91
CA VAL A 3 -10.70 -6.25 -2.36
C VAL A 3 -11.56 -5.67 -3.48
N SER A 4 -12.88 -5.73 -3.32
CA SER A 4 -13.81 -5.10 -4.25
C SER A 4 -13.87 -3.60 -3.98
N LEU A 5 -13.80 -2.82 -5.03
CA LEU A 5 -13.91 -1.36 -5.01
C LEU A 5 -15.37 -0.92 -5.12
N THR A 6 -15.67 0.20 -4.48
CA THR A 6 -16.94 0.92 -4.60
C THR A 6 -16.68 2.40 -4.94
N SER A 7 -17.62 3.31 -4.70
CA SER A 7 -17.53 4.72 -5.15
C SER A 7 -16.25 5.44 -4.71
N PHE A 8 -15.92 5.44 -3.42
CA PHE A 8 -14.65 6.00 -2.93
C PHE A 8 -13.99 5.08 -1.92
N ASN A 9 -12.79 4.62 -2.24
CA ASN A 9 -12.06 3.64 -1.46
C ASN A 9 -10.79 4.26 -0.89
N ILE A 10 -10.51 3.94 0.36
CA ILE A 10 -9.24 4.18 1.04
C ILE A 10 -8.59 2.82 1.21
N LEU A 11 -7.40 2.67 0.64
CA LEU A 11 -6.62 1.44 0.65
C LEU A 11 -5.32 1.66 1.40
N ILE A 12 -5.01 0.80 2.36
CA ILE A 12 -3.83 0.91 3.22
C ILE A 12 -3.16 -0.47 3.31
N PRO A 13 -1.88 -0.64 2.98
CA PRO A 13 -1.18 -1.89 3.23
C PRO A 13 -1.15 -2.18 4.73
N VAL A 14 -1.51 -3.40 5.12
CA VAL A 14 -1.56 -3.80 6.55
C VAL A 14 -0.18 -3.64 7.20
N GLU A 15 0.90 -3.93 6.48
CA GLU A 15 2.28 -3.72 6.93
C GLU A 15 2.59 -2.28 7.38
N LYS A 16 1.92 -1.27 6.79
CA LYS A 16 2.09 0.14 7.19
C LYS A 16 1.44 0.41 8.54
N LEU A 17 0.28 -0.20 8.80
CA LEU A 17 -0.38 -0.14 10.10
C LEU A 17 0.44 -0.88 11.16
N GLU A 18 0.95 -2.07 10.82
CA GLU A 18 1.80 -2.86 11.70
C GLU A 18 3.11 -2.13 12.03
N GLY A 19 3.71 -1.42 11.07
CA GLY A 19 4.89 -0.59 11.31
C GLY A 19 4.63 0.60 12.25
N LEU A 20 3.43 1.16 12.25
CA LEU A 20 3.07 2.30 13.12
C LEU A 20 2.65 1.87 14.53
N TRP A 21 1.89 0.79 14.65
CA TRP A 21 1.24 0.42 15.92
C TRP A 21 1.74 -0.90 16.51
N GLY A 22 2.50 -1.67 15.74
CA GLY A 22 2.80 -3.07 16.04
C GLY A 22 1.71 -4.02 15.54
N ARG A 23 2.12 -5.27 15.30
CA ARG A 23 1.27 -6.34 14.77
C ARG A 23 0.05 -6.61 15.64
N GLU A 24 0.23 -6.75 16.95
CA GLU A 24 -0.86 -7.10 17.87
C GLU A 24 -1.98 -6.05 17.88
N ARG A 25 -1.62 -4.76 18.04
CA ARG A 25 -2.59 -3.66 18.03
C ARG A 25 -3.31 -3.55 16.69
N THR A 26 -2.60 -3.76 15.59
CA THR A 26 -3.19 -3.77 14.25
C THR A 26 -4.21 -4.89 14.11
N GLN A 27 -3.90 -6.10 14.57
CA GLN A 27 -4.83 -7.23 14.53
C GLN A 27 -6.06 -7.03 15.41
N VAL A 28 -5.93 -6.35 16.56
CA VAL A 28 -7.09 -5.95 17.38
C VAL A 28 -7.93 -4.92 16.64
N PHE A 29 -7.31 -3.88 16.08
CA PHE A 29 -7.99 -2.85 15.31
C PHE A 29 -8.77 -3.46 14.13
N LEU A 30 -8.14 -4.31 13.32
CA LEU A 30 -8.78 -4.94 12.17
C LEU A 30 -9.99 -5.81 12.58
N ARG A 31 -9.87 -6.55 13.68
CA ARG A 31 -10.98 -7.33 14.25
C ARG A 31 -12.14 -6.46 14.70
N GLU A 32 -11.85 -5.34 15.34
CA GLU A 32 -12.89 -4.39 15.76
C GLU A 32 -13.55 -3.68 14.58
N GLN A 33 -12.80 -3.32 13.53
CA GLN A 33 -13.39 -2.75 12.32
C GLN A 33 -14.28 -3.76 11.58
N ALA A 34 -13.90 -5.04 11.54
CA ALA A 34 -14.72 -6.09 10.92
C ALA A 34 -16.09 -6.29 11.63
N ARG A 35 -16.21 -5.87 12.90
CA ARG A 35 -17.46 -5.95 13.68
C ARG A 35 -18.37 -4.75 13.47
N ARG A 36 -17.83 -3.65 12.93
CA ARG A 36 -18.57 -2.41 12.69
C ARG A 36 -19.44 -2.54 11.44
N ARG A 37 -20.71 -2.13 11.55
CA ARG A 37 -21.70 -2.20 10.46
C ARG A 37 -21.85 -0.87 9.70
N ASP A 38 -21.33 0.21 10.25
CA ASP A 38 -21.47 1.58 9.76
C ASP A 38 -20.48 1.94 8.65
N LEU A 39 -19.41 1.14 8.50
CA LEU A 39 -18.41 1.32 7.46
C LEU A 39 -18.29 0.02 6.65
N HIS A 40 -18.25 0.14 5.33
CA HIS A 40 -17.87 -0.96 4.44
C HIS A 40 -16.36 -1.14 4.53
N VAL A 41 -15.92 -1.80 5.60
CA VAL A 41 -14.53 -2.16 5.83
C VAL A 41 -14.34 -3.62 5.45
N SER A 42 -13.31 -3.89 4.67
CA SER A 42 -12.84 -5.25 4.41
C SER A 42 -11.33 -5.31 4.53
N CYS A 43 -10.80 -6.49 4.82
CA CYS A 43 -9.36 -6.73 4.85
C CYS A 43 -9.09 -8.13 4.28
N ASP A 44 -8.15 -8.23 3.34
CA ASP A 44 -7.76 -9.51 2.73
C ASP A 44 -6.51 -10.13 3.39
N GLY A 45 -6.09 -9.57 4.52
CA GLY A 45 -4.88 -9.93 5.26
C GLY A 45 -3.65 -9.09 4.89
N SER A 46 -3.62 -8.52 3.67
CA SER A 46 -2.51 -7.70 3.18
C SER A 46 -2.91 -6.25 2.92
N LEU A 47 -4.17 -6.03 2.56
CA LEU A 47 -4.73 -4.74 2.21
C LEU A 47 -5.95 -4.46 3.09
N TYR A 48 -5.86 -3.39 3.87
CA TYR A 48 -7.01 -2.78 4.53
C TYR A 48 -7.77 -1.93 3.52
N HIS A 49 -9.08 -2.12 3.47
CA HIS A 49 -9.98 -1.42 2.58
C HIS A 49 -11.12 -0.79 3.37
N GLU A 50 -11.35 0.50 3.12
CA GLU A 50 -12.47 1.24 3.66
C GLU A 50 -13.19 1.99 2.53
N SER A 51 -14.45 1.67 2.29
CA SER A 51 -15.31 2.38 1.35
C SER A 51 -16.11 3.48 2.05
N VAL A 52 -16.24 4.63 1.39
CA VAL A 52 -16.91 5.82 1.93
C VAL A 52 -17.86 6.41 0.88
N ASN A 53 -19.13 6.57 1.24
CA ASN A 53 -20.16 6.99 0.28
C ASN A 53 -20.35 8.51 0.18
N ALA A 54 -19.68 9.30 1.04
CA ALA A 54 -19.85 10.74 1.11
C ALA A 54 -18.51 11.49 1.24
N ILE A 55 -18.38 12.61 0.52
CA ILE A 55 -17.16 13.45 0.51
C ILE A 55 -16.80 13.98 1.93
N PRO A 56 -17.74 14.47 2.76
CA PRO A 56 -17.41 14.91 4.12
C PRO A 56 -16.82 13.77 4.96
N THR A 57 -17.40 12.58 4.86
CA THR A 57 -16.91 11.38 5.54
C THR A 57 -15.51 11.02 5.05
N ARG A 58 -15.25 11.07 3.74
CA ARG A 58 -13.92 10.82 3.18
C ARG A 58 -12.87 11.75 3.78
N ARG A 59 -13.18 13.05 3.87
CA ARG A 59 -12.27 14.04 4.50
C ARG A 59 -12.01 13.73 5.97
N ALA A 60 -13.05 13.39 6.73
CA ALA A 60 -12.91 13.02 8.13
C ALA A 60 -12.03 11.76 8.33
N ARG A 61 -12.21 10.76 7.47
CA ARG A 61 -11.44 9.51 7.51
C ARG A 61 -9.98 9.71 7.12
N LEU A 62 -9.71 10.50 6.09
CA LEU A 62 -8.33 10.91 5.78
C LEU A 62 -7.72 11.67 6.96
N HIS A 63 -8.41 12.65 7.53
CA HIS A 63 -7.90 13.37 8.70
C HIS A 63 -7.57 12.46 9.88
N PHE A 64 -8.43 11.46 10.14
CA PHE A 64 -8.17 10.42 11.13
C PHE A 64 -6.85 9.69 10.81
N TRP A 65 -6.68 9.16 9.59
CA TRP A 65 -5.48 8.43 9.20
C TRP A 65 -4.20 9.26 9.26
N ARG A 66 -4.28 10.55 8.93
CA ARG A 66 -3.15 11.48 9.10
C ARG A 66 -2.74 11.60 10.56
N LYS A 67 -3.70 11.71 11.48
CA LYS A 67 -3.43 11.75 12.93
C LYS A 67 -2.82 10.46 13.46
N GLN A 68 -3.08 9.33 12.80
CA GLN A 68 -2.46 8.05 13.12
C GLN A 68 -1.00 7.94 12.64
N GLY A 69 -0.50 8.94 11.90
CA GLY A 69 0.88 8.98 11.43
C GLY A 69 1.08 8.52 9.98
N LEU A 70 0.02 8.15 9.26
CA LEU A 70 0.14 7.77 7.85
C LEU A 70 0.46 8.99 6.98
N GLN A 71 1.44 8.84 6.09
CA GLN A 71 1.77 9.82 5.09
C GLN A 71 1.06 9.50 3.78
N PHE A 72 0.45 10.53 3.19
CA PHE A 72 -0.42 10.34 2.03
C PHE A 72 0.39 10.29 0.76
N THR A 73 1.15 11.35 0.50
CA THR A 73 1.92 11.49 -0.71
C THR A 73 3.37 11.78 -0.37
N GLU A 74 4.26 11.38 -1.26
CA GLU A 74 5.66 11.81 -1.26
C GLU A 74 6.05 12.38 -2.62
N GLN A 75 6.98 13.32 -2.59
CA GLN A 75 7.51 13.93 -3.80
C GLN A 75 8.65 13.07 -4.34
N MET A 76 8.52 12.59 -5.58
CA MET A 76 9.59 11.91 -6.32
C MET A 76 10.08 12.80 -7.46
N PRO A 77 11.25 12.51 -8.05
CA PRO A 77 11.74 13.22 -9.25
C PRO A 77 10.76 13.19 -10.42
N MET A 78 9.99 12.10 -10.56
CA MET A 78 8.98 11.93 -11.62
C MET A 78 7.60 12.50 -11.26
N GLY A 79 7.43 13.11 -10.08
CA GLY A 79 6.16 13.67 -9.60
C GLY A 79 5.69 13.07 -8.26
N PRO A 80 4.56 13.56 -7.72
CA PRO A 80 4.01 13.04 -6.48
C PRO A 80 3.44 11.62 -6.67
N ARG A 81 3.62 10.78 -5.66
CA ARG A 81 3.00 9.44 -5.59
C ARG A 81 2.39 9.18 -4.22
N TRP A 82 1.45 8.25 -4.15
CA TRP A 82 0.92 7.79 -2.87
C TRP A 82 1.96 6.95 -2.13
N LYS A 83 2.05 7.16 -0.81
CA LYS A 83 3.06 6.56 0.05
C LYS A 83 2.48 5.44 0.92
N ASP A 84 1.79 5.78 2.01
CA ASP A 84 1.30 4.79 2.97
C ASP A 84 -0.18 4.43 2.78
N LEU A 85 -0.93 5.26 2.04
CA LEU A 85 -2.32 4.99 1.68
C LEU A 85 -2.60 5.44 0.27
N CYS A 86 -3.58 4.82 -0.39
CA CYS A 86 -4.03 5.15 -1.73
C CYS A 86 -5.53 5.43 -1.69
N THR A 87 -5.98 6.50 -2.33
CA THR A 87 -7.42 6.73 -2.53
C THR A 87 -7.79 6.42 -3.96
N VAL A 88 -8.82 5.59 -4.14
CA VAL A 88 -9.28 5.08 -5.43
C VAL A 88 -10.75 5.42 -5.60
N SER A 89 -11.09 6.06 -6.71
CA SER A 89 -12.47 6.12 -7.21
C SER A 89 -12.69 4.98 -8.21
N ASP A 90 -13.82 4.32 -8.14
CA ASP A 90 -14.25 3.34 -9.17
C ASP A 90 -14.32 3.96 -10.58
N LEU A 91 -14.71 5.23 -10.69
CA LEU A 91 -14.81 5.94 -11.97
C LEU A 91 -13.47 6.47 -12.49
N MET A 92 -12.66 7.05 -11.60
CA MET A 92 -11.48 7.83 -12.00
C MET A 92 -10.14 7.14 -11.63
N GLY A 93 -10.18 6.01 -10.94
CA GLY A 93 -8.99 5.36 -10.41
C GLY A 93 -8.29 6.20 -9.34
N THR A 94 -6.95 6.21 -9.40
CA THR A 94 -6.09 6.89 -8.42
C THR A 94 -5.64 8.26 -8.91
N SER A 95 -5.68 9.28 -8.04
CA SER A 95 -5.22 10.63 -8.39
C SER A 95 -3.70 10.77 -8.56
N TYR A 96 -2.93 9.84 -7.98
CA TYR A 96 -1.48 9.75 -8.13
C TYR A 96 -1.09 8.27 -8.29
N PRO A 97 0.11 7.96 -8.80
CA PRO A 97 0.57 6.57 -8.88
C PRO A 97 0.65 5.90 -7.50
N CYS A 98 0.21 4.63 -7.42
CA CYS A 98 0.36 3.76 -6.24
C CYS A 98 1.24 2.56 -6.64
N PRO A 99 2.57 2.63 -6.49
CA PRO A 99 3.48 1.62 -7.05
C PRO A 99 3.29 0.23 -6.45
N TRP A 100 2.82 0.16 -5.21
CA TRP A 100 2.56 -1.06 -4.44
C TRP A 100 1.16 -1.66 -4.66
N LEU A 101 0.29 -1.00 -5.43
CA LEU A 101 -1.10 -1.44 -5.66
C LEU A 101 -1.29 -1.91 -7.09
N ASP A 102 -1.88 -3.09 -7.26
CA ASP A 102 -2.43 -3.55 -8.53
C ASP A 102 -3.92 -3.24 -8.58
N LEU A 103 -4.35 -2.55 -9.64
CA LEU A 103 -5.68 -1.98 -9.77
C LEU A 103 -6.34 -2.47 -11.07
N ASP A 104 -7.42 -3.23 -10.93
CA ASP A 104 -8.25 -3.68 -12.04
C ASP A 104 -9.59 -2.93 -11.99
N LEU A 105 -9.66 -1.80 -12.70
CA LEU A 105 -10.87 -0.99 -12.78
C LEU A 105 -12.00 -1.68 -13.55
N ILE A 106 -11.68 -2.58 -14.48
CA ILE A 106 -12.69 -3.31 -15.28
C ILE A 106 -13.45 -4.27 -14.37
N ARG A 107 -12.74 -4.97 -13.49
CA ARG A 107 -13.34 -5.88 -12.50
C ARG A 107 -13.73 -5.19 -11.20
N GLY A 108 -13.40 -3.90 -11.04
CA GLY A 108 -13.62 -3.16 -9.81
C GLY A 108 -12.88 -3.79 -8.62
N ALA A 109 -11.63 -4.20 -8.81
CA ALA A 109 -10.84 -4.90 -7.80
C ALA A 109 -9.46 -4.25 -7.59
N ALA A 110 -8.96 -4.36 -6.36
CA ALA A 110 -7.61 -3.94 -6.01
C ALA A 110 -6.90 -5.00 -5.17
N LYS A 111 -5.59 -5.14 -5.34
CA LYS A 111 -4.76 -6.03 -4.52
C LYS A 111 -3.37 -5.43 -4.32
N MET A 112 -2.67 -5.87 -3.28
CA MET A 112 -1.24 -5.57 -3.15
C MET A 112 -0.49 -6.22 -4.30
N LYS A 113 0.48 -5.50 -4.88
CA LYS A 113 1.43 -6.12 -5.80
C LYS A 113 2.27 -7.11 -5.02
N GLU A 114 2.50 -8.27 -5.61
CA GLU A 114 3.56 -9.15 -5.16
C GLU A 114 4.86 -8.42 -5.45
N VAL A 115 5.49 -7.91 -4.38
CA VAL A 115 6.87 -7.47 -4.50
C VAL A 115 7.64 -8.77 -4.70
N ASP A 116 8.19 -8.98 -5.89
CA ASP A 116 9.21 -9.99 -6.10
C ASP A 116 10.28 -9.75 -5.03
N ARG A 117 10.22 -10.52 -3.95
CA ARG A 117 11.32 -10.58 -3.00
C ARG A 117 12.45 -11.10 -3.86
N CYS A 118 13.34 -10.20 -4.27
CA CYS A 118 14.62 -10.55 -4.84
C CYS A 118 15.22 -11.54 -3.84
N THR A 119 15.05 -12.82 -4.17
CA THR A 119 15.64 -13.89 -3.43
C THR A 119 17.09 -13.70 -3.76
N GLU A 120 17.88 -13.22 -2.78
CA GLU A 120 19.33 -13.34 -2.85
C GLU A 120 19.61 -14.82 -3.10
N LYS A 121 19.72 -15.19 -4.37
CA LYS A 121 20.29 -16.45 -4.78
C LYS A 121 21.78 -16.24 -4.63
N THR A 122 22.31 -16.57 -3.46
CA THR A 122 23.74 -16.83 -3.34
C THR A 122 24.04 -18.02 -4.26
N ILE A 123 24.56 -17.73 -5.45
CA ILE A 123 25.05 -18.76 -6.36
C ILE A 123 26.48 -19.06 -5.92
N ASP A 124 26.67 -20.21 -5.29
CA ASP A 124 27.98 -20.70 -4.87
C ASP A 124 28.69 -21.31 -6.08
N LEU A 125 29.45 -20.50 -6.81
CA LEU A 125 30.33 -20.95 -7.88
C LEU A 125 31.75 -21.00 -7.33
N PHE A 126 32.26 -22.22 -7.11
CA PHE A 126 33.68 -22.49 -6.83
C PHE A 126 34.28 -21.78 -5.61
N GLY A 127 33.52 -21.61 -4.52
CA GLY A 127 34.07 -21.12 -3.24
C GLY A 127 34.48 -19.64 -3.24
N GLN A 128 34.03 -18.85 -4.22
CA GLN A 128 34.14 -17.40 -4.20
C GLN A 128 32.75 -16.78 -4.04
N GLN A 129 32.53 -16.16 -2.89
CA GLN A 129 31.30 -15.44 -2.57
C GLN A 129 31.31 -14.09 -3.30
N LEU A 130 30.72 -14.02 -4.49
CA LEU A 130 30.55 -12.75 -5.21
C LEU A 130 29.29 -12.04 -4.70
N ARG A 131 29.49 -10.96 -3.93
CA ARG A 131 28.46 -9.97 -3.65
C ARG A 131 28.26 -9.12 -4.90
N LEU A 132 27.13 -9.29 -5.56
CA LEU A 132 26.66 -8.33 -6.55
C LEU A 132 25.89 -7.24 -5.81
N ASP A 133 26.62 -6.25 -5.29
CA ASP A 133 25.99 -4.98 -4.94
C ASP A 133 25.50 -4.35 -6.23
N GLY A 134 24.18 -4.17 -6.34
CA GLY A 134 23.54 -3.40 -7.41
C GLY A 134 23.85 -1.90 -7.29
N GLY A 135 25.13 -1.56 -7.25
CA GLY A 135 25.64 -0.19 -7.24
C GLY A 135 25.88 0.29 -8.67
N GLU A 136 25.33 1.45 -8.98
CA GLU A 136 25.49 2.17 -10.24
C GLU A 136 26.96 2.20 -10.72
N PHE A 137 27.18 1.81 -11.98
CA PHE A 137 28.46 1.97 -12.66
C PHE A 137 28.79 3.46 -12.84
N PHE A 138 29.65 4.01 -12.01
CA PHE A 138 30.39 5.24 -12.35
C PHE A 138 31.77 4.85 -12.88
N TYR A 139 31.90 4.79 -14.21
CA TYR A 139 33.20 4.82 -14.87
C TYR A 139 33.82 6.22 -14.67
N ARG A 140 34.97 6.30 -14.01
CA ARG A 140 35.88 7.45 -14.09
C ARG A 140 37.11 7.01 -14.88
N ALA A 141 37.13 7.36 -16.17
CA ALA A 141 38.34 7.24 -16.98
C ALA A 141 39.36 8.31 -16.53
N GLY A 142 40.63 7.90 -16.44
CA GLY A 142 41.76 8.78 -16.14
C GLY A 142 42.16 9.65 -17.32
#